data_AF-K9XUJ8-F1
#
_entry.id   AF-K9XUJ8-F1
#
_cell.length_a   1.000
_cell.length_b   1.000
_cell.length_c   1.000
_cell.angle_alpha   90.00
_cell.angle_beta   90.00
_cell.angle_gamma   90.00
#
_symmetry.space_group_name_H-M   'P 1'
#
loop_
_entity.id
_entity.type
_entity.pdbx_description
1 polymer ?
#
loop_
_entity_poly.entity_id
_entity_poly.type
_entity_poly.pdbx_seq_one_letter_code
_entity_poly.pdbx_strand_id
1 'polypeptide(L)' 'MVDGGLATMTKPNYKQMSLQELRKYVLSHREDQEAWDEYANRPRPNSVLVNAEISLSEQKQIFDNFIQQKRSS' A
#
# COMPACT_ATOMS: atom_id res chain seq x y z
N MET A 1 33.01 2.24 31.57
CA MET A 1 31.60 2.65 31.41
C MET A 1 31.42 3.06 29.97
N VAL A 2 30.94 2.13 29.14
CA VAL A 2 30.59 2.39 27.73
C VAL A 2 29.13 2.04 27.58
N ASP A 3 28.26 2.96 27.99
CA ASP A 3 26.84 2.84 27.65
C ASP A 3 26.65 3.34 26.22
N GLY A 4 26.38 2.38 25.34
CA GLY A 4 26.15 2.61 23.92
C GLY A 4 24.91 3.46 23.73
N GLY A 5 25.11 4.64 23.14
CA GLY A 5 24.04 5.46 22.59
C GLY A 5 23.34 4.69 21.47
N LEU A 6 22.23 4.03 21.81
CA LEU A 6 21.24 3.58 20.85
C LEU A 6 20.63 4.84 20.24
N ALA A 7 21.10 5.23 19.06
CA ALA A 7 20.42 6.20 18.23
C ALA A 7 18.99 5.69 17.98
N THR A 8 18.01 6.28 18.65
CA THR A 8 16.61 6.11 18.29
C THR A 8 16.45 6.68 16.88
N MET A 9 16.51 5.81 15.86
CA MET A 9 16.12 6.19 14.50
C MET A 9 14.64 6.53 14.56
N THR A 10 14.34 7.82 14.70
CA THR A 10 12.96 8.32 14.78
C THR A 10 12.26 7.94 13.49
N LYS A 11 11.19 7.15 13.59
CA LYS A 11 10.39 6.77 12.43
C LYS A 11 9.82 8.02 11.75
N PRO A 12 9.77 8.07 10.40
CA PRO A 12 9.11 9.16 9.70
C PRO A 12 7.62 9.22 10.02
N ASN A 13 7.03 10.42 9.94
CA ASN A 13 5.58 10.54 10.06
C ASN A 13 4.91 10.18 8.73
N TYR A 14 4.54 8.92 8.56
CA TYR A 14 3.95 8.41 7.31
C TYR A 14 2.67 9.15 6.92
N LYS A 15 1.85 9.56 7.90
CA LYS A 15 0.59 10.31 7.67
C LYS A 15 0.81 11.66 6.98
N GLN A 16 1.98 12.26 7.15
CA GLN A 16 2.33 13.54 6.52
C GLN A 16 2.94 13.38 5.12
N MET A 17 3.41 12.18 4.75
CA MET A 17 3.94 11.92 3.42
C MET A 17 2.81 11.93 2.39
N SER A 18 3.10 12.41 1.18
CA SER A 18 2.25 12.13 0.02
C SER A 18 2.22 10.63 -0.30
N LEU A 19 1.20 10.17 -1.04
CA LEU A 19 1.12 8.76 -1.46
C LEU A 19 2.37 8.31 -2.26
N GLN A 20 2.97 9.22 -3.04
CA GLN A 20 4.16 8.91 -3.84
C GLN A 20 5.42 8.77 -2.98
N GLU A 21 5.60 9.64 -1.98
CA GLU A 21 6.73 9.57 -1.04
C GLU A 21 6.65 8.31 -0.20
N LEU A 22 5.46 8.03 0.35
CA LEU A 22 5.22 6.82 1.13
C LEU A 22 5.45 5.55 0.29
N ARG A 23 5.01 5.54 -0.98
CA ARG A 23 5.30 4.43 -1.90
C ARG A 23 6.80 4.20 -2.06
N LYS A 24 7.58 5.26 -2.28
CA LYS A 24 9.04 5.15 -2.44
C LYS A 24 9.67 4.60 -1.17
N TYR A 25 9.25 5.10 -0.02
CA TYR A 25 9.75 4.67 1.29
C TYR A 25 9.48 3.18 1.55
N VAL A 26 8.24 2.73 1.35
CA VAL A 26 7.84 1.32 1.57
C VAL A 26 8.61 0.37 0.65
N LEU A 27 8.90 0.78 -0.58
CA LEU A 27 9.65 -0.06 -1.52
C LEU A 27 11.12 -0.26 -1.11
N SER A 28 11.71 0.72 -0.40
CA SER A 28 13.08 0.63 0.13
C SER A 28 13.16 0.10 1.56
N HIS A 29 12.06 0.07 2.30
CA HIS A 29 11.97 -0.40 3.70
C HIS A 29 10.82 -1.41 3.82
N ARG A 30 10.95 -2.57 3.16
CA ARG A 30 9.87 -3.55 3.05
C ARG A 30 9.52 -4.22 4.37
N GLU A 31 10.44 -4.19 5.33
CA GLU A 31 10.30 -4.69 6.69
C GLU A 31 9.52 -3.76 7.63
N ASP A 32 9.30 -2.50 7.23
CA ASP A 32 8.58 -1.52 8.03
C ASP A 32 7.07 -1.70 7.86
N GLN A 33 6.51 -2.62 8.66
CA GLN A 33 5.10 -2.98 8.61
C GLN A 33 4.17 -1.78 8.80
N GLU A 34 4.55 -0.82 9.64
CA GLU A 34 3.74 0.39 9.90
C GLU A 34 3.64 1.28 8.66
N ALA A 35 4.74 1.43 7.91
CA ALA A 35 4.74 2.16 6.66
C ALA A 35 3.91 1.42 5.58
N TRP A 36 3.99 0.09 5.54
CA TRP A 36 3.16 -0.73 4.65
C TRP A 36 1.67 -0.57 4.94
N ASP A 37 1.28 -0.66 6.21
CA ASP A 37 -0.12 -0.57 6.63
C ASP A 37 -0.71 0.82 6.29
N GLU A 38 0.02 1.90 6.56
CA GLU A 38 -0.39 3.25 6.15
C GLU A 38 -0.53 3.35 4.63
N TYR A 39 0.39 2.77 3.85
CA TYR A 39 0.33 2.80 2.38
C TYR A 39 -0.83 1.98 1.81
N ALA A 40 -1.11 0.82 2.40
CA ALA A 40 -2.17 -0.09 1.98
C ALA A 40 -3.56 0.48 2.28
N ASN A 41 -3.72 1.21 3.39
CA ASN A 41 -4.99 1.78 3.82
C ASN A 41 -5.38 3.08 3.09
N ARG A 42 -4.47 3.67 2.30
CA ARG A 42 -4.77 4.92 1.60
C ARG A 42 -5.77 4.72 0.46
N PRO A 43 -6.82 5.56 0.36
CA PRO A 43 -7.80 5.47 -0.70
C PRO A 43 -7.16 5.75 -2.05
N ARG A 44 -7.57 5.00 -3.06
CA ARG A 44 -7.09 5.12 -4.44
C ARG A 44 -8.30 5.30 -5.35
N PRO A 45 -8.62 6.55 -5.76
CA PRO A 45 -9.84 6.82 -6.52
C PRO A 45 -9.87 6.13 -7.89
N ASN A 46 -8.71 5.72 -8.41
CA ASN A 46 -8.56 5.06 -9.70
C ASN A 46 -8.30 3.55 -9.60
N SER A 47 -8.63 2.90 -8.48
CA SER A 47 -8.47 1.44 -8.34
C SER A 47 -9.72 0.75 -7.81
N VAL A 48 -9.97 -0.46 -8.32
CA VAL A 48 -10.95 -1.39 -7.76
C VAL A 48 -10.23 -2.28 -6.74
N LEU A 49 -10.65 -2.23 -5.47
CA LEU A 49 -10.19 -3.16 -4.44
C LEU A 49 -10.96 -4.47 -4.57
N VAL A 50 -10.22 -5.58 -4.60
CA VAL A 50 -10.79 -6.93 -4.68
C VAL A 50 -10.44 -7.65 -3.39
N ASN A 51 -11.45 -8.18 -2.70
CA ASN A 51 -11.23 -8.94 -1.46
C ASN A 51 -10.47 -10.23 -1.77
N ALA A 52 -9.45 -10.55 -0.96
CA ALA A 52 -8.64 -11.76 -1.11
C ALA A 52 -9.39 -13.07 -0.78
N GLU A 53 -10.52 -12.99 -0.06
CA GLU A 53 -11.32 -14.14 0.36
C GLU A 53 -12.23 -14.70 -0.75
N ILE A 54 -12.41 -13.96 -1.86
CA ILE A 54 -13.26 -14.41 -2.97
C ILE A 54 -12.51 -15.38 -3.88
N SER A 55 -13.26 -16.28 -4.52
CA SER A 55 -12.70 -17.31 -5.40
C SER A 55 -11.99 -16.73 -6.62
N LEU A 56 -11.03 -17.47 -7.20
CA LEU A 56 -10.35 -17.06 -8.43
C LEU A 56 -11.32 -16.79 -9.60
N SER A 57 -12.42 -17.54 -9.67
CA SER A 57 -13.50 -17.31 -10.63
C SER A 57 -14.16 -15.95 -10.46
N GLU A 58 -14.47 -15.57 -9.22
CA GLU A 58 -15.07 -14.26 -8.92
C GLU A 58 -14.08 -13.13 -9.18
N GLN A 59 -12.81 -13.31 -8.83
CA GLN A 59 -11.74 -12.35 -9.16
C GLN A 59 -11.64 -12.14 -10.67
N LYS A 60 -11.70 -13.22 -11.46
CA LYS A 60 -11.66 -13.15 -12.93
C LYS A 60 -12.87 -12.41 -13.49
N GLN A 61 -14.07 -12.66 -12.98
CA GLN A 61 -15.28 -11.96 -13.42
C GLN A 61 -15.20 -10.45 -13.15
N ILE A 62 -14.73 -10.05 -11.97
CA ILE A 62 -14.53 -8.63 -11.64
C ILE A 62 -13.55 -7.98 -12.61
N PHE A 63 -12.44 -8.66 -12.91
CA PHE A 63 -11.46 -8.18 -13.87
C PHE A 63 -12.04 -8.03 -15.28
N ASP A 64 -12.71 -9.07 -15.79
CA ASP A 64 -13.33 -9.05 -17.12
C ASP A 64 -14.34 -7.90 -17.26
N ASN A 65 -15.18 -7.69 -16.25
CA ASN A 65 -16.17 -6.60 -16.21
C ASN A 65 -15.51 -5.22 -16.22
N PHE A 66 -14.44 -5.03 -15.44
CA PHE A 66 -13.68 -3.78 -15.43
C PHE A 66 -13.09 -3.44 -16.81
N ILE A 67 -12.50 -4.42 -17.48
CA ILE A 67 -11.95 -4.23 -18.83
C ILE A 67 -13.05 -3.90 -19.83
N GLN A 68 -14.20 -4.57 -19.78
CA GLN A 68 -15.32 -4.27 -20.66
C GLN A 68 -15.86 -2.85 -20.45
N GLN A 69 -16.06 -2.42 -19.20
CA GLN A 69 -16.52 -1.07 -18.88
C GLN A 69 -15.58 0.01 -19.44
N LYS A 70 -14.27 -0.20 -19.34
CA LYS A 70 -13.24 0.70 -19.87
C LYS A 70 -13.18 0.76 -21.40
N ARG A 71 -13.63 -0.28 -22.10
CA ARG A 71 -13.66 -0.32 -23.57
C ARG A 71 -14.92 0.33 -24.16
N SER A 72 -15.97 0.46 -23.36
CA SER A 72 -17.26 1.04 -23.78
C SER A 72 -17.45 2.50 -23.37
N SER A 73 -16.47 3.10 -22.68
CA SER A 73 -16.41 4.53 -22.35
C SER A 73 -15.39 5.24 -23.24
#